data_AF-A0A2X0U408-F1
#
_entry.id   AF-A0A2X0U408-F1
#
_cell.length_a   1.000
_cell.length_b   1.000
_cell.length_c   1.000
_cell.angle_alpha   90.00
_cell.angle_beta   90.00
_cell.angle_gamma   90.00
#
_symmetry.space_group_name_H-M   'P 1'
#
loop_
_entity.id
_entity.type
_entity.pdbx_description
1 polymer ?
#
loop_
_entity_poly.entity_id
_entity_poly.type
_entity_poly.pdbx_seq_one_letter_code
_entity_poly.pdbx_strand_id
1 'polypeptide(L)'
;MGSIADLLGDQLRAGLAQLVDPEASDEAPGAAPASDLERASDACERARVIAMEAVLDEVEVDPALVRGQDTLRKDLDMDDVSLYAVVARVEREAKVALTDAQVQAWSTLGDLLDSVSDAASNH
;
A
#
# COMPACT_ATOMS: atom_id res chain seq x y z
N MET A 1 -38.01 -7.33 34.22
CA MET A 1 -37.64 -6.26 33.27
C MET A 1 -36.15 -6.39 33.04
N GLY A 2 -35.74 -6.98 31.90
CA GLY A 2 -34.32 -7.18 31.57
C GLY A 2 -33.69 -5.87 31.12
N SER A 3 -32.41 -5.67 31.47
CA SER A 3 -31.67 -4.46 31.13
C SER A 3 -31.23 -4.49 29.66
N ILE A 4 -31.04 -3.32 29.04
CA ILE A 4 -30.52 -3.21 27.66
C ILE A 4 -29.17 -3.94 27.51
N ALA A 5 -28.41 -4.05 28.61
CA ALA A 5 -27.16 -4.81 28.67
C ALA A 5 -27.35 -6.33 28.45
N ASP A 6 -28.44 -6.90 28.96
CA ASP A 6 -28.74 -8.34 28.79
C ASP A 6 -29.10 -8.64 27.32
N LEU A 7 -29.90 -7.76 26.71
CA LEU A 7 -30.35 -7.90 25.33
C LEU A 7 -29.21 -7.76 24.31
N LEU A 8 -28.24 -6.86 24.57
CA LEU A 8 -27.03 -6.77 23.75
C LEU A 8 -26.10 -7.97 23.94
N GLY A 9 -25.96 -8.47 25.17
CA GLY A 9 -25.14 -9.65 25.47
C GLY A 9 -25.62 -10.89 24.73
N ASP A 10 -26.94 -11.10 24.68
CA ASP A 10 -27.53 -12.24 23.99
C ASP A 10 -27.39 -12.15 22.46
N GLN A 11 -27.49 -10.94 21.88
CA GLN A 11 -27.29 -10.75 20.44
C GLN A 11 -25.83 -10.99 20.03
N LEU A 12 -24.86 -10.54 20.81
CA LEU A 12 -23.43 -10.76 20.56
C LEU A 12 -23.05 -12.23 20.69
N ARG A 13 -23.58 -12.92 21.72
CA ARG A 13 -23.39 -14.35 21.91
C ARG A 13 -24.01 -15.18 20.78
N ALA A 14 -25.22 -14.82 20.34
CA ALA A 14 -25.88 -15.49 19.22
C ALA A 14 -25.17 -15.25 17.88
N GLY A 15 -24.60 -14.05 17.66
CA GLY A 15 -23.78 -13.75 16.48
C GLY A 15 -22.46 -14.51 16.45
N LEU A 16 -21.77 -14.65 17.59
CA LEU A 16 -20.54 -15.43 17.71
C LEU A 16 -20.77 -16.93 17.56
N ALA A 17 -21.91 -17.46 18.04
CA ALA A 17 -22.27 -18.86 17.86
C ALA A 17 -22.57 -19.23 16.39
N GLN A 18 -22.98 -18.26 15.56
CA GLN A 18 -23.15 -18.46 14.11
C GLN A 18 -21.83 -18.44 13.32
N LEU A 19 -20.75 -17.92 13.91
CA LEU A 19 -19.42 -17.87 13.30
C LEU A 19 -18.55 -19.07 13.66
N VAL A 20 -19.03 -19.96 14.54
CA VAL A 20 -18.35 -21.20 14.93
C VAL A 20 -19.11 -22.37 14.31
N ASP A 21 -18.75 -22.72 13.08
CA ASP A 21 -19.15 -23.97 12.44
C ASP A 21 -18.25 -25.12 12.95
N PRO A 22 -18.80 -26.18 13.59
CA PRO A 22 -18.00 -27.26 14.13
C PRO A 22 -17.80 -28.48 13.21
N GLU A 23 -18.21 -28.47 11.93
CA GLU A 23 -17.98 -29.62 11.02
C GLU A 23 -17.90 -29.17 9.55
N ALA A 24 -16.68 -29.02 9.03
CA ALA A 24 -16.38 -29.11 7.60
C ALA A 24 -14.94 -29.60 7.38
N SER A 25 -14.66 -30.82 7.85
CA SER A 25 -13.63 -31.65 7.22
C SER A 25 -14.27 -32.36 6.04
N ASP A 26 -14.17 -31.80 4.83
CA ASP A 26 -13.91 -32.59 3.61
C ASP A 26 -13.44 -31.69 2.45
N GLU A 27 -12.65 -32.30 1.59
CA GLU A 27 -11.74 -31.78 0.59
C GLU A 27 -12.35 -30.90 -0.53
N ALA A 28 -11.84 -29.66 -0.69
CA ALA A 28 -11.91 -28.91 -1.96
C ALA A 28 -10.79 -27.83 -2.02
N PRO A 29 -9.71 -28.01 -2.80
CA PRO A 29 -8.73 -26.96 -3.03
C PRO A 29 -9.20 -26.08 -4.19
N GLY A 30 -9.78 -24.90 -3.90
CA GLY A 30 -10.18 -24.03 -5.00
C GLY A 30 -11.01 -22.79 -4.67
N ALA A 31 -10.78 -22.12 -3.55
CA ALA A 31 -11.41 -20.82 -3.28
C ALA A 31 -10.56 -19.92 -2.36
N ALA A 32 -9.32 -19.64 -2.76
CA ALA A 32 -8.54 -18.54 -2.18
C ALA A 32 -7.56 -17.96 -3.23
N PRO A 33 -8.05 -17.07 -4.12
CA PRO A 33 -7.14 -16.07 -4.70
C PRO A 33 -7.63 -14.62 -4.55
N ALA A 34 -8.88 -14.40 -4.13
CA ALA A 34 -9.45 -13.04 -4.07
C ALA A 34 -8.81 -12.18 -2.97
N SER A 35 -8.64 -12.74 -1.76
CA SER A 35 -8.16 -11.97 -0.61
C SER A 35 -6.66 -11.64 -0.67
N ASP A 36 -5.86 -12.47 -1.36
CA ASP A 36 -4.43 -12.20 -1.57
C ASP A 36 -4.21 -11.13 -2.64
N LEU A 37 -4.98 -11.18 -3.74
CA LEU A 37 -4.93 -10.18 -4.80
C LEU A 37 -5.42 -8.81 -4.31
N GLU A 38 -6.49 -8.77 -3.52
CA GLU A 38 -6.98 -7.54 -2.89
C GLU A 38 -5.95 -6.96 -1.90
N ARG A 39 -5.32 -7.80 -1.06
CA ARG A 39 -4.26 -7.35 -0.14
C ARG A 39 -3.02 -6.84 -0.87
N ALA A 40 -2.62 -7.49 -1.97
CA ALA A 40 -1.51 -7.03 -2.80
C ALA A 40 -1.85 -5.68 -3.46
N SER A 41 -3.06 -5.53 -4.01
CA SER A 41 -3.55 -4.27 -4.55
C SER A 41 -3.55 -3.15 -3.50
N ASP A 42 -3.99 -3.44 -2.27
CA ASP A 42 -3.98 -2.49 -1.16
C ASP A 42 -2.56 -2.12 -0.71
N ALA A 43 -1.60 -3.05 -0.79
CA ALA A 43 -0.20 -2.77 -0.51
C ALA A 43 0.42 -1.87 -1.59
N CYS A 44 0.13 -2.16 -2.87
CA CYS A 44 0.58 -1.37 -4.00
C CYS A 44 0.07 0.08 -3.95
N GLU A 45 -1.23 0.24 -3.73
CA GLU A 45 -1.84 1.57 -3.65
C GLU A 45 -1.27 2.37 -2.46
N ARG A 46 -1.13 1.73 -1.29
CA ARG A 46 -0.47 2.38 -0.14
C ARG A 46 0.96 2.77 -0.43
N ALA A 47 1.73 1.91 -1.11
CA ALA A 47 3.11 2.21 -1.47
C ALA A 47 3.19 3.39 -2.45
N ARG A 48 2.27 3.48 -3.42
CA ARG A 48 2.14 4.64 -4.32
C ARG A 48 1.81 5.93 -3.58
N VAL A 49 0.88 5.88 -2.62
CA VAL A 49 0.52 7.06 -1.80
C VAL A 49 1.72 7.53 -0.98
N ILE A 50 2.40 6.62 -0.28
CA ILE A 50 3.61 6.93 0.50
C ILE A 50 4.68 7.55 -0.38
N ALA A 51 4.90 7.01 -1.58
CA ALA A 51 5.87 7.54 -2.54
C ALA A 51 5.48 8.95 -3.02
N MET A 52 4.20 9.18 -3.34
CA MET A 52 3.72 10.50 -3.73
C MET A 52 3.89 11.51 -2.59
N GLU A 53 3.51 11.16 -1.37
CA GLU A 53 3.70 12.02 -0.19
C GLU A 53 5.18 12.33 0.04
N ALA A 54 6.05 11.34 -0.07
CA ALA A 54 7.49 11.52 0.07
C ALA A 54 8.06 12.47 -0.99
N VAL A 55 7.61 12.36 -2.25
CA VAL A 55 8.02 13.28 -3.32
C VAL A 55 7.52 14.69 -3.06
N LEU A 56 6.23 14.86 -2.73
CA LEU A 56 5.63 16.16 -2.50
C LEU A 56 6.21 16.91 -1.30
N ASP A 57 6.75 16.21 -0.30
CA ASP A 57 7.44 16.82 0.83
C ASP A 57 8.86 17.31 0.47
N GLU A 58 9.47 16.79 -0.60
CA GLU A 58 10.82 17.17 -1.05
C GLU A 58 10.82 18.20 -2.18
N VAL A 59 9.73 18.32 -2.94
CA VAL A 59 9.65 19.23 -4.11
C VAL A 59 8.85 20.49 -3.79
N GLU A 60 9.36 21.65 -4.21
CA GLU A 60 8.67 22.93 -4.06
C GLU A 60 7.71 23.20 -5.24
N VAL A 61 6.84 22.24 -5.55
CA VAL A 61 5.89 22.31 -6.67
C VAL A 61 4.46 22.18 -6.15
N ASP A 62 3.51 22.91 -6.77
CA ASP A 62 2.09 22.74 -6.48
C ASP A 62 1.66 21.29 -6.81
N PRO A 63 1.13 20.52 -5.85
CA PRO A 63 0.69 19.14 -6.09
C PRO A 63 -0.36 19.04 -7.21
N ALA A 64 -1.14 20.08 -7.47
CA ALA A 64 -2.11 20.11 -8.56
C ALA A 64 -1.45 20.15 -9.95
N LEU A 65 -0.16 20.46 -10.04
CA LEU A 65 0.61 20.53 -11.29
C LEU A 65 1.43 19.27 -11.56
N VAL A 66 1.70 18.46 -10.54
CA VAL A 66 2.52 17.24 -10.65
C VAL A 66 1.81 16.16 -11.48
N ARG A 67 2.52 15.55 -12.42
CA ARG A 67 2.04 14.50 -13.32
C ARG A 67 3.05 13.36 -13.42
N GLY A 68 2.57 12.17 -13.78
CA GLY A 68 3.43 10.98 -13.89
C GLY A 68 4.56 11.13 -14.93
N GLN A 69 4.35 11.86 -16.02
CA GLN A 69 5.39 12.08 -17.03
C GLN A 69 6.45 13.13 -16.65
N ASP A 70 6.28 13.82 -15.52
CA ASP A 70 7.21 14.87 -15.11
C ASP A 70 8.56 14.24 -14.77
N THR A 71 9.62 14.85 -15.28
CA THR A 71 10.99 14.36 -15.09
C THR A 71 11.49 14.69 -13.69
N LEU A 72 12.08 13.70 -13.01
CA LEU A 72 12.54 13.85 -11.63
C LEU A 72 13.56 15.01 -11.49
N ARG A 73 14.52 15.09 -12.41
CA ARG A 73 15.64 16.04 -12.33
C ARG A 73 15.38 17.42 -12.90
N LYS A 74 14.40 17.58 -13.80
CA LYS A 74 14.20 18.84 -14.54
C LYS A 74 12.86 19.49 -14.23
N ASP A 75 11.78 18.72 -14.22
CA ASP A 75 10.46 19.28 -13.96
C ASP A 75 10.17 19.34 -12.45
N LEU A 76 10.63 18.35 -11.70
CA LEU A 76 10.52 18.31 -10.23
C LEU A 76 11.77 18.83 -9.49
N ASP A 77 12.83 19.17 -10.24
CA ASP A 77 14.12 19.70 -9.73
C ASP A 77 14.74 18.88 -8.58
N MET A 78 14.52 17.56 -8.58
CA MET A 78 15.10 16.69 -7.57
C MET A 78 16.58 16.44 -7.85
N ASP A 79 17.43 16.77 -6.87
CA ASP A 79 18.81 16.31 -6.86
C ASP A 79 18.92 14.87 -6.34
N ASP A 80 20.12 14.29 -6.43
CA ASP A 80 20.33 12.92 -5.99
C ASP A 80 20.11 12.76 -4.47
N VAL A 81 20.36 13.80 -3.65
CA VAL A 81 20.16 13.75 -2.20
C VAL A 81 18.66 13.68 -1.87
N SER A 82 17.85 14.56 -2.47
CA SER A 82 16.39 14.53 -2.35
C SER A 82 15.81 13.21 -2.86
N LEU A 83 16.32 12.70 -3.99
CA LEU A 83 15.88 11.40 -4.53
C LEU A 83 16.13 10.26 -3.53
N TYR A 84 17.32 10.18 -2.94
CA TYR A 84 17.63 9.15 -1.94
C TYR A 84 16.91 9.37 -0.60
N ALA A 85 16.53 10.61 -0.25
CA ALA A 85 15.66 10.88 0.90
C ALA A 85 14.24 10.31 0.69
N VAL A 86 13.67 10.49 -0.51
CA VAL A 86 12.39 9.86 -0.91
C VAL A 86 12.50 8.35 -0.82
N VAL A 87 13.54 7.75 -1.41
CA VAL A 87 13.75 6.29 -1.38
C VAL A 87 13.79 5.77 0.05
N ALA A 88 14.62 6.39 0.92
CA ALA A 88 14.75 5.97 2.31
C ALA A 88 13.43 6.05 3.10
N ARG A 89 12.59 7.04 2.79
CA ARG A 89 11.24 7.15 3.38
C ARG A 89 10.33 6.04 2.86
N VAL A 90 10.28 5.83 1.55
CA VAL A 90 9.44 4.80 0.93
C VAL A 90 9.81 3.41 1.44
N GLU A 91 11.08 3.04 1.48
CA GLU A 91 11.51 1.74 2.01
C GLU A 91 11.10 1.55 3.47
N ARG A 92 11.24 2.61 4.29
CA ARG A 92 10.88 2.57 5.71
C ARG A 92 9.37 2.43 5.93
N GLU A 93 8.56 3.15 5.17
CA GLU A 93 7.11 3.27 5.40
C GLU A 93 6.31 2.23 4.63
N ALA A 94 6.65 1.97 3.36
CA ALA A 94 6.02 0.96 2.53
C ALA A 94 6.60 -0.46 2.73
N LYS A 95 7.70 -0.60 3.51
CA LYS A 95 8.37 -1.89 3.79
C LYS A 95 8.86 -2.61 2.54
N VAL A 96 9.23 -1.86 1.51
CA VAL A 96 9.82 -2.36 0.26
C VAL A 96 11.34 -2.19 0.28
N ALA A 97 12.04 -2.91 -0.59
CA ALA A 97 13.46 -2.72 -0.85
C ALA A 97 13.65 -2.32 -2.32
N LEU A 98 14.40 -1.25 -2.55
CA LEU A 98 14.68 -0.69 -3.87
C LEU A 98 16.18 -0.77 -4.13
N THR A 99 16.56 -1.33 -5.27
CA THR A 99 17.98 -1.43 -5.62
C THR A 99 18.48 -0.12 -6.21
N ASP A 100 19.76 0.21 -5.98
CA ASP A 100 20.38 1.40 -6.59
C ASP A 100 20.25 1.40 -8.12
N ALA A 101 20.28 0.22 -8.76
CA ALA A 101 20.11 0.11 -10.20
C ALA A 101 18.69 0.52 -10.66
N GLN A 102 17.65 0.21 -9.89
CA GLN A 102 16.28 0.67 -10.17
C GLN A 102 16.19 2.19 -10.00
N VAL A 103 16.69 2.72 -8.88
CA VAL A 103 16.65 4.16 -8.58
C VAL A 103 17.38 4.97 -9.66
N GLN A 104 18.54 4.50 -10.13
CA GLN A 104 19.30 5.15 -11.20
C GLN A 104 18.63 5.09 -12.57
N ALA A 105 17.76 4.11 -12.81
CA ALA A 105 17.04 3.96 -14.07
C ALA A 105 15.82 4.90 -14.17
N TRP A 106 15.35 5.46 -13.06
CA TRP A 106 14.18 6.34 -13.06
C TRP A 106 14.47 7.67 -13.76
N SER A 107 13.57 8.03 -14.66
CA SER A 107 13.61 9.29 -15.40
C SER A 107 12.43 10.20 -15.07
N THR A 108 11.27 9.60 -14.78
CA THR A 108 10.00 10.27 -14.52
C THR A 108 9.42 9.86 -13.17
N LEU A 109 8.47 10.64 -12.68
CA LEU A 109 7.68 10.28 -11.50
C LEU A 109 6.93 8.95 -11.69
N GLY A 110 6.46 8.66 -12.90
CA GLY A 110 5.81 7.40 -13.24
C GLY A 110 6.74 6.20 -13.01
N ASP A 111 7.99 6.30 -13.45
CA ASP A 111 8.99 5.23 -13.27
C ASP A 111 9.19 4.89 -11.78
N LEU A 112 9.23 5.93 -10.92
CA LEU A 112 9.33 5.80 -9.47
C LEU A 112 8.09 5.11 -8.90
N LEU A 113 6.89 5.62 -9.20
CA LEU A 113 5.64 5.10 -8.64
C LEU A 113 5.38 3.66 -9.07
N ASP A 114 5.66 3.33 -10.32
CA ASP A 114 5.49 1.98 -10.85
C ASP A 114 6.51 1.03 -10.24
N SER A 115 7.78 1.43 -10.10
CA SER A 115 8.81 0.60 -9.46
C SER A 115 8.51 0.33 -7.98
N VAL A 116 7.97 1.32 -7.26
CA VAL A 116 7.55 1.16 -5.86
C VAL A 116 6.35 0.20 -5.76
N SER A 117 5.38 0.33 -6.67
CA SER A 117 4.22 -0.57 -6.76
C SER A 117 4.66 -2.01 -7.08
N ASP A 118 5.59 -2.19 -8.00
CA ASP A 118 6.15 -3.50 -8.36
C ASP A 118 6.92 -4.12 -7.18
N ALA A 119 7.68 -3.32 -6.44
CA ALA A 119 8.38 -3.77 -5.24
C ALA A 119 7.40 -4.20 -4.13
N ALA A 120 6.28 -3.49 -3.98
CA ALA A 120 5.23 -3.84 -3.01
C ALA A 120 4.42 -5.08 -3.43
N SER A 121 4.26 -5.32 -4.74
CA SER A 121 3.57 -6.51 -5.28
C SER A 121 4.36 -7.80 -5.03
N ASN A 122 5.69 -7.70 -4.97
CA ASN A 122 6.60 -8.83 -4.82
C ASN A 122 6.90 -9.19 -3.36
N HIS A 123 6.27 -8.52 -2.40
CA HIS A 123 6.49 -8.67 -0.96
C HIS A 123 5.28 -9.29 -0.25
#